data_AF-A0A9P6RLL2-F1
#
_entry.id   AF-A0A9P6RLL2-F1
#
_cell.length_a   1.000
_cell.length_b   1.000
_cell.length_c   1.000
_cell.angle_alpha   90.00
_cell.angle_beta   90.00
_cell.angle_gamma   90.00
#
_symmetry.space_group_name_H-M   'P 1'
#
loop_
_entity.id
_entity.type
_entity.pdbx_description
1 polymer ?
#
loop_
_entity_poly.entity_id
_entity_poly.type
_entity_poly.pdbx_seq_one_letter_code
_entity_poly.pdbx_strand_id
1 'polypeptide(L)'
;MNSVKPLISPLAWYKGRGAITHLPGRFEVDQREPFDDGWPSDDTPAPSLRTEVFSERAKSILTHNTSPDLPFNVSLNPYRGCEHGCIYCFARPTHSYLGLSPGLDFESRLYAKINAPQLLERELARPAYRPQRIALGVNTDAYQPIERELRITRRILEVLHACAHPVGLITKSSLIERDIDLLAPMAERQQAMVAITITTLDAALARILEPRAAAPERRLRTVRTLAAAGIPVAVSIAPVIPFVTEPELERVLEACASAGATSAHYIVLRLPWEVAPLFRQWLEAHFPDRAQRVMNRVQEMHGGKEYNAEFGQRMKGKGLWANLLRQRFATAARRLGLNGRQFEQLDSSRFIRPVIKPSAHGDSSQLSLFDQDFNMVIIRLARGGAKKRPFYNIVVTDSRNRRDGRFIERIGFYNPLQTKGESLRLSQERLAYWQGTGAQLSAAVARLAVQAAKQVVA
;
A
#
# COMPACT_ATOMS: atom_id res chain seq x y z
N MET A 1 -53.77 -12.22 16.29
CA MET A 1 -52.52 -12.94 15.98
C MET A 1 -51.69 -12.07 15.05
N ASN A 2 -50.94 -11.12 15.60
CA ASN A 2 -50.09 -10.24 14.80
C ASN A 2 -48.72 -10.92 14.67
N SER A 3 -48.48 -11.50 13.50
CA SER A 3 -47.19 -12.05 13.12
C SER A 3 -46.16 -10.92 13.09
N VAL A 4 -45.39 -10.80 14.17
CA VAL A 4 -44.17 -9.99 14.21
C VAL A 4 -43.21 -10.59 13.18
N LYS A 5 -43.16 -10.02 11.97
CA LYS A 5 -42.06 -10.27 11.04
C LYS A 5 -40.79 -9.76 11.73
N PRO A 6 -39.73 -10.57 11.86
CA PRO A 6 -38.48 -10.06 12.38
C PRO A 6 -37.98 -8.94 11.46
N LEU A 7 -37.75 -7.75 12.03
CA LEU A 7 -37.12 -6.58 11.42
C LEU A 7 -35.62 -6.86 11.17
N ILE A 8 -35.30 -7.90 10.41
CA ILE A 8 -33.98 -8.03 9.81
C ILE A 8 -34.16 -7.61 8.37
N SER A 9 -34.00 -6.31 8.11
CA SER A 9 -33.81 -5.82 6.76
C SER A 9 -32.65 -6.62 6.15
N PRO A 10 -32.81 -7.28 4.98
CA PRO A 10 -31.72 -8.02 4.38
C PRO A 10 -30.56 -7.04 4.19
N LEU A 11 -29.41 -7.35 4.80
CA LEU A 11 -28.21 -6.51 4.71
C LEU A 11 -27.98 -6.10 3.25
N ALA A 12 -28.20 -4.82 2.94
CA ALA A 12 -28.15 -4.33 1.57
C ALA A 12 -26.69 -4.35 1.10
N TRP A 13 -26.39 -5.26 0.17
CA TRP A 13 -25.08 -5.41 -0.43
C TRP A 13 -24.76 -4.30 -1.46
N TYR A 14 -23.58 -3.70 -1.34
CA TYR A 14 -23.09 -2.76 -2.34
C TYR A 14 -22.57 -3.51 -3.56
N LYS A 15 -23.15 -3.25 -4.75
CA LYS A 15 -22.68 -3.87 -6.00
C LYS A 15 -21.20 -3.56 -6.24
N GLY A 16 -20.41 -4.60 -6.49
CA GLY A 16 -18.97 -4.46 -6.75
C GLY A 16 -18.12 -4.30 -5.48
N ARG A 17 -18.68 -4.55 -4.30
CA ARG A 17 -18.03 -4.50 -3.00
C ARG A 17 -18.08 -5.87 -2.32
N GLY A 18 -17.03 -6.20 -1.58
CA GLY A 18 -16.98 -7.49 -0.86
C GLY A 18 -17.42 -7.35 0.59
N ALA A 19 -17.08 -6.23 1.24
CA ALA A 19 -17.63 -5.92 2.54
C ALA A 19 -19.09 -5.45 2.40
N ILE A 20 -19.93 -5.90 3.33
CA ILE A 20 -21.35 -5.56 3.37
C ILE A 20 -21.57 -4.31 4.24
N THR A 21 -20.76 -4.15 5.28
CA THR A 21 -20.94 -3.11 6.31
C THR A 21 -19.73 -2.20 6.43
N HIS A 22 -19.96 -0.99 6.95
CA HIS A 22 -18.92 -0.09 7.44
C HIS A 22 -18.56 -0.47 8.88
N LEU A 23 -17.84 -1.58 9.05
CA LEU A 23 -17.43 -2.05 10.37
C LEU A 23 -16.42 -1.07 10.98
N PRO A 24 -16.64 -0.52 12.19
CA PRO A 24 -15.67 0.35 12.86
C PRO A 24 -14.34 -0.38 13.10
N GLY A 25 -13.23 0.35 13.02
CA GLY A 25 -11.91 -0.18 13.32
C GLY A 25 -11.72 -0.38 14.83
N ARG A 26 -10.87 -1.34 15.23
CA ARG A 26 -10.61 -1.68 16.66
C ARG A 26 -10.14 -0.52 17.56
N PHE A 27 -9.68 0.58 16.98
CA PHE A 27 -9.13 1.74 17.71
C PHE A 27 -10.14 2.90 17.79
N GLU A 28 -11.31 2.75 17.17
CA GLU A 28 -12.39 3.72 17.26
C GLU A 28 -13.06 3.63 18.62
N VAL A 29 -13.24 4.79 19.26
CA VAL A 29 -13.93 4.91 20.55
C VAL A 29 -15.43 5.15 20.33
N ASP A 30 -15.77 5.87 19.26
CA ASP A 30 -17.14 6.20 18.91
C ASP A 30 -17.63 5.28 17.78
N GLN A 31 -18.84 4.73 17.93
CA GLN A 31 -19.52 3.99 16.87
C GLN A 31 -20.71 4.80 16.36
N ARG A 32 -20.92 4.75 15.05
CA ARG A 32 -22.06 5.38 14.39
C ARG A 32 -22.80 4.31 13.64
N GLU A 33 -24.09 4.19 13.90
CA GLU A 33 -24.99 3.33 13.15
C GLU A 33 -26.02 4.21 12.43
N PRO A 34 -26.34 3.91 11.16
CA PRO A 34 -27.49 4.54 10.52
C PRO A 34 -28.74 4.11 11.28
N PHE A 35 -29.56 5.08 11.67
CA PHE A 35 -30.86 4.85 12.27
C PHE A 35 -31.91 5.61 11.46
N ASP A 36 -33.12 5.06 11.43
CA ASP A 36 -34.27 5.76 10.87
C ASP A 36 -34.67 6.87 11.84
N ASP A 37 -34.50 8.12 11.43
CA ASP A 37 -34.84 9.30 12.21
C ASP A 37 -36.33 9.70 12.09
N GLY A 38 -37.12 8.91 11.35
CA GLY A 38 -38.55 9.12 11.13
C GLY A 38 -38.86 10.22 10.11
N TRP A 39 -37.84 10.80 9.47
CA TRP A 39 -38.03 11.75 8.38
C TRP A 39 -38.28 10.99 7.07
N PRO A 40 -39.14 11.51 6.17
CA PRO A 40 -39.33 10.91 4.87
C PRO A 40 -37.98 10.87 4.16
N SER A 41 -37.47 9.68 3.88
CA SER A 41 -36.34 9.54 2.97
C SER A 41 -36.82 10.03 1.61
N ASP A 42 -36.18 11.05 1.05
CA ASP A 42 -36.34 11.31 -0.38
C ASP A 42 -36.06 9.99 -1.10
N ASP A 43 -36.97 9.51 -1.96
CA ASP A 43 -36.86 8.27 -2.75
C ASP A 43 -35.65 8.27 -3.73
N THR A 44 -34.68 9.16 -3.51
CA THR A 44 -33.42 9.24 -4.21
C THR A 44 -32.58 8.00 -3.87
N PRO A 45 -32.23 7.17 -4.87
CA PRO A 45 -31.36 6.03 -4.64
C PRO A 45 -30.05 6.47 -3.99
N ALA A 46 -29.64 5.79 -2.92
CA ALA A 46 -28.36 6.05 -2.28
C ALA A 46 -27.23 6.02 -3.33
N PRO A 47 -26.33 7.02 -3.37
CA PRO A 47 -25.31 7.08 -4.40
C PRO A 47 -24.39 5.85 -4.33
N SER A 48 -24.03 5.33 -5.49
CA SER A 48 -23.09 4.21 -5.59
C SER A 48 -21.77 4.57 -4.90
N LEU A 49 -21.30 3.73 -3.96
CA LEU A 49 -20.04 3.95 -3.26
C LEU A 49 -18.87 3.95 -4.26
N ARG A 50 -18.33 5.15 -4.56
CA ARG A 50 -17.18 5.32 -5.46
C ARG A 50 -15.88 5.01 -4.74
N THR A 51 -14.85 4.60 -5.50
CA THR A 51 -13.50 4.48 -4.94
C THR A 51 -12.79 5.83 -5.08
N GLU A 52 -12.24 6.30 -3.98
CA GLU A 52 -11.39 7.48 -3.86
C GLU A 52 -9.94 7.05 -3.63
N VAL A 53 -9.01 7.72 -4.30
CA VAL A 53 -7.57 7.42 -4.21
C VAL A 53 -6.82 8.68 -3.81
N PHE A 54 -6.14 8.60 -2.67
CA PHE A 54 -5.36 9.69 -2.10
C PHE A 54 -3.87 9.50 -2.40
N SER A 55 -3.20 10.58 -2.79
CA SER A 55 -1.76 10.58 -2.96
C SER A 55 -1.05 10.56 -1.60
N GLU A 56 -0.21 9.54 -1.36
CA GLU A 56 0.66 9.41 -0.19
C GLU A 56 2.12 9.62 -0.61
N ARG A 57 2.83 10.53 0.09
CA ARG A 57 4.30 10.59 0.03
C ARG A 57 4.86 9.75 1.18
N ALA A 58 5.25 8.52 0.90
CA ALA A 58 5.78 7.60 1.89
C ALA A 58 7.18 8.02 2.37
N LYS A 59 7.56 7.59 3.57
CA LYS A 59 8.91 7.77 4.13
C LYS A 59 9.86 6.61 3.79
N SER A 60 9.30 5.42 3.63
CA SER A 60 9.99 4.19 3.22
C SER A 60 9.05 3.36 2.36
N ILE A 61 9.62 2.43 1.57
CA ILE A 61 8.83 1.59 0.66
C ILE A 61 9.03 0.08 0.88
N LEU A 62 10.20 -0.33 1.39
CA LEU A 62 10.47 -1.71 1.78
C LEU A 62 10.01 -1.96 3.21
N THR A 63 9.35 -3.10 3.43
CA THR A 63 8.93 -3.58 4.75
C THR A 63 9.57 -4.93 5.02
N HIS A 64 10.14 -5.10 6.21
CA HIS A 64 10.85 -6.30 6.63
C HIS A 64 10.00 -7.15 7.58
N ASN A 65 10.19 -8.47 7.52
CA ASN A 65 9.57 -9.43 8.43
C ASN A 65 10.54 -10.57 8.74
N THR A 66 10.26 -11.31 9.81
CA THR A 66 11.05 -12.47 10.27
C THR A 66 10.20 -13.74 10.33
N SER A 67 9.12 -13.80 9.56
CA SER A 67 8.17 -14.90 9.64
C SER A 67 8.74 -16.17 9.01
N PRO A 68 8.75 -17.31 9.72
CA PRO A 68 9.20 -18.58 9.15
C PRO A 68 8.19 -19.18 8.15
N ASP A 69 6.98 -18.60 8.05
CA ASP A 69 5.93 -19.09 7.15
C ASP A 69 6.04 -18.54 5.72
N LEU A 70 6.85 -17.50 5.53
CA LEU A 70 6.97 -16.79 4.26
C LEU A 70 8.31 -17.12 3.61
N PRO A 71 8.36 -17.31 2.28
CA PRO A 71 9.62 -17.55 1.58
C PRO A 71 10.46 -16.26 1.40
N PHE A 72 10.05 -15.14 2.00
CA PHE A 72 10.66 -13.83 1.86
C PHE A 72 10.67 -13.04 3.17
N ASN A 73 11.71 -12.22 3.34
CA ASN A 73 11.85 -11.30 4.47
C ASN A 73 11.56 -9.84 4.10
N VAL A 74 11.52 -9.50 2.80
CA VAL A 74 11.32 -8.14 2.32
C VAL A 74 10.10 -8.09 1.41
N SER A 75 9.25 -7.10 1.63
CA SER A 75 8.08 -6.86 0.80
C SER A 75 7.95 -5.40 0.39
N LEU A 76 7.24 -5.20 -0.73
CA LEU A 76 6.94 -3.89 -1.28
C LEU A 76 5.45 -3.83 -1.63
N ASN A 77 4.76 -2.79 -1.15
CA ASN A 77 3.35 -2.55 -1.48
C ASN A 77 3.18 -1.09 -1.94
N PRO A 78 2.84 -0.83 -3.22
CA PRO A 78 2.67 0.53 -3.75
C PRO A 78 1.42 1.25 -3.21
N TYR A 79 0.47 0.48 -2.67
CA TYR A 79 -0.84 0.99 -2.27
C TYR A 79 -1.17 0.60 -0.81
N ARG A 80 -2.05 1.36 -0.16
CA ARG A 80 -2.81 0.93 1.02
C ARG A 80 -4.29 0.82 0.65
N GLY A 81 -4.94 -0.25 1.08
CA GLY A 81 -6.26 -0.63 0.60
C GLY A 81 -6.18 -1.35 -0.73
N CYS A 82 -7.26 -2.06 -1.10
CA CYS A 82 -7.31 -2.81 -2.34
C CYS A 82 -8.71 -2.81 -2.96
N GLU A 83 -8.82 -2.29 -4.18
CA GLU A 83 -10.08 -2.24 -4.93
C GLU A 83 -10.68 -3.60 -5.23
N HIS A 84 -9.87 -4.68 -5.26
CA HIS A 84 -10.37 -6.02 -5.50
C HIS A 84 -11.49 -6.42 -4.52
N GLY A 85 -11.48 -5.85 -3.32
CA GLY A 85 -12.57 -6.02 -2.35
C GLY A 85 -12.73 -7.46 -1.86
N CYS A 86 -11.66 -8.27 -1.84
CA CYS A 86 -11.80 -9.66 -1.38
C CYS A 86 -12.25 -9.68 0.10
N ILE A 87 -13.40 -10.30 0.39
CA ILE A 87 -13.97 -10.27 1.74
C ILE A 87 -13.04 -10.90 2.80
N TYR A 88 -12.32 -11.94 2.41
CA TYR A 88 -11.37 -12.69 3.24
C TYR A 88 -10.01 -12.01 3.41
N CYS A 89 -9.80 -10.80 2.89
CA CYS A 89 -8.48 -10.19 2.81
C CYS A 89 -7.89 -9.90 4.20
N PHE A 90 -6.78 -10.56 4.53
CA PHE A 90 -6.10 -10.40 5.82
C PHE A 90 -5.52 -8.99 6.05
N ALA A 91 -5.47 -8.15 5.02
CA ALA A 91 -4.95 -6.79 5.07
C ALA A 91 -6.02 -5.74 5.42
N ARG A 92 -7.32 -6.08 5.38
CA ARG A 92 -8.41 -5.21 5.88
C ARG A 92 -8.12 -4.54 7.22
N PRO A 93 -7.58 -5.25 8.24
CA PRO A 93 -7.22 -4.70 9.54
C PRO A 93 -6.23 -3.51 9.48
N THR A 94 -5.52 -3.28 8.37
CA THR A 94 -4.58 -2.15 8.26
C THR A 94 -5.29 -0.79 8.22
N HIS A 95 -6.55 -0.76 7.77
CA HIS A 95 -7.33 0.49 7.69
C HIS A 95 -7.73 1.01 9.07
N SER A 96 -7.83 0.15 10.09
CA SER A 96 -8.05 0.60 11.48
C SER A 96 -6.95 1.56 11.96
N TYR A 97 -5.70 1.40 11.49
CA TYR A 97 -4.60 2.31 11.84
C TYR A 97 -4.68 3.68 11.15
N LEU A 98 -5.57 3.82 10.18
CA LEU A 98 -5.83 5.08 9.46
C LEU A 98 -7.09 5.80 9.97
N GLY A 99 -7.74 5.27 11.01
CA GLY A 99 -9.06 5.74 11.44
C GLY A 99 -10.15 5.45 10.41
N LEU A 100 -10.01 4.37 9.64
CA LEU A 100 -10.91 3.99 8.56
C LEU A 100 -11.47 2.59 8.79
N SER A 101 -12.66 2.33 8.25
CA SER A 101 -13.29 1.01 8.33
C SER A 101 -12.49 -0.08 7.60
N PRO A 102 -12.16 -1.20 8.26
CA PRO A 102 -11.65 -2.41 7.60
C PRO A 102 -12.64 -3.06 6.61
N GLY A 103 -13.92 -2.67 6.69
CA GLY A 103 -14.97 -3.08 5.77
C GLY A 103 -14.91 -2.29 4.47
N LEU A 104 -15.86 -1.38 4.29
CA LEU A 104 -16.03 -0.65 3.03
C LEU A 104 -14.90 0.33 2.72
N ASP A 105 -14.30 1.00 3.71
CA ASP A 105 -13.21 1.97 3.44
C ASP A 105 -11.95 1.28 2.91
N PHE A 106 -11.68 0.03 3.31
CA PHE A 106 -10.52 -0.72 2.79
C PHE A 106 -10.49 -0.83 1.26
N GLU A 107 -11.67 -0.93 0.65
CA GLU A 107 -11.84 -1.13 -0.80
C GLU A 107 -12.36 0.10 -1.55
N SER A 108 -12.76 1.14 -0.82
CA SER A 108 -13.25 2.41 -1.38
C SER A 108 -12.34 3.60 -1.10
N ARG A 109 -11.48 3.59 -0.07
CA ARG A 109 -10.55 4.68 0.26
C ARG A 109 -9.11 4.18 0.26
N LEU A 110 -8.39 4.49 -0.81
CA LEU A 110 -7.06 3.95 -1.07
C LEU A 110 -5.99 5.03 -0.96
N TYR A 111 -4.77 4.62 -0.66
CA TYR A 111 -3.61 5.51 -0.62
C TYR A 111 -2.55 5.00 -1.59
N ALA A 112 -2.20 5.82 -2.58
CA ALA A 112 -1.18 5.52 -3.58
C ALA A 112 0.15 6.16 -3.18
N LYS A 113 1.20 5.35 -3.00
CA LYS A 113 2.54 5.82 -2.63
C LYS A 113 3.26 6.36 -3.87
N ILE A 114 2.92 7.58 -4.29
CA ILE A 114 3.36 8.16 -5.57
C ILE A 114 4.89 8.30 -5.72
N ASN A 115 5.61 8.37 -4.60
CA ASN A 115 7.07 8.45 -4.56
C ASN A 115 7.77 7.09 -4.37
N ALA A 116 7.04 5.97 -4.48
CA ALA A 116 7.57 4.63 -4.28
C ALA A 116 8.79 4.28 -5.16
N PRO A 117 8.82 4.61 -6.48
CA PRO A 117 9.99 4.33 -7.31
C PRO A 117 11.25 5.06 -6.83
N GLN A 118 11.13 6.34 -6.47
CA GLN A 118 12.25 7.16 -6.00
C GLN A 118 12.76 6.70 -4.63
N LEU A 119 11.84 6.30 -3.73
CA LEU A 119 12.23 5.72 -2.46
C LEU A 119 12.96 4.39 -2.64
N LEU A 120 12.51 3.56 -3.59
CA LEU A 120 13.16 2.30 -3.87
C LEU A 120 14.57 2.53 -4.41
N GLU A 121 14.73 3.38 -5.42
CA GLU A 121 16.05 3.72 -5.98
C GLU A 121 17.02 4.24 -4.89
N ARG A 122 16.54 5.14 -4.02
CA ARG A 122 17.29 5.63 -2.84
C ARG A 122 17.70 4.54 -1.87
N GLU A 123 16.81 3.58 -1.59
CA GLU A 123 17.09 2.47 -0.71
C GLU A 123 18.17 1.54 -1.32
N LEU A 124 18.00 1.16 -2.59
CA LEU A 124 18.93 0.29 -3.32
C LEU A 124 20.33 0.93 -3.47
N ALA A 125 20.41 2.26 -3.54
CA ALA A 125 21.67 3.00 -3.67
C ALA A 125 22.53 2.98 -2.39
N ARG A 126 21.96 2.75 -1.20
CA ARG A 126 22.67 2.85 0.09
C ARG A 126 23.86 1.91 0.17
N PRO A 127 25.10 2.35 0.49
CA PRO A 127 26.30 1.48 0.48
C PRO A 127 26.16 0.16 1.25
N ALA A 128 25.42 0.17 2.35
CA ALA A 128 25.14 -1.00 3.18
C ALA A 128 24.05 -1.93 2.63
N TYR A 129 23.31 -1.53 1.60
CA TYR A 129 22.25 -2.34 1.00
C TYR A 129 22.79 -3.67 0.50
N ARG A 130 22.03 -4.73 0.77
CA ARG A 130 22.29 -6.09 0.28
C ARG A 130 21.02 -6.58 -0.42
N PRO A 131 21.10 -6.97 -1.70
CA PRO A 131 19.93 -7.37 -2.46
C PRO A 131 19.31 -8.63 -1.86
N GLN A 132 18.01 -8.56 -1.62
CA GLN A 132 17.18 -9.66 -1.13
C GLN A 132 15.95 -9.75 -2.02
N ARG A 133 15.37 -10.94 -2.14
CA ARG A 133 14.17 -11.15 -2.97
C ARG A 133 13.01 -10.34 -2.41
N ILE A 134 12.52 -9.38 -3.19
CA ILE A 134 11.39 -8.55 -2.81
C ILE A 134 10.10 -9.26 -3.23
N ALA A 135 9.18 -9.45 -2.28
CA ALA A 135 7.82 -9.86 -2.60
C ALA A 135 6.92 -8.63 -2.81
N LEU A 136 6.45 -8.43 -4.03
CA LEU A 136 5.68 -7.26 -4.45
C LEU A 136 4.18 -7.58 -4.48
N GLY A 137 3.38 -6.74 -3.83
CA GLY A 137 1.91 -6.85 -3.83
C GLY A 137 1.32 -7.82 -2.79
N VAL A 138 2.08 -8.14 -1.73
CA VAL A 138 1.69 -9.17 -0.75
C VAL A 138 0.59 -8.74 0.22
N ASN A 139 0.50 -7.46 0.57
CA ASN A 139 -0.50 -6.94 1.49
C ASN A 139 -1.68 -6.34 0.72
N THR A 140 -1.39 -5.64 -0.38
CA THR A 140 -2.38 -5.05 -1.28
C THR A 140 -1.97 -5.35 -2.71
N ASP A 141 -2.93 -5.62 -3.59
CA ASP A 141 -2.61 -5.98 -4.96
C ASP A 141 -1.98 -4.80 -5.70
N ALA A 142 -0.78 -5.02 -6.26
CA ALA A 142 -0.04 -4.00 -6.97
C ALA A 142 -0.62 -3.69 -8.36
N TYR A 143 -1.50 -4.53 -8.87
CA TYR A 143 -2.17 -4.42 -10.17
C TYR A 143 -3.69 -4.24 -10.05
N GLN A 144 -4.15 -3.72 -8.91
CA GLN A 144 -5.53 -3.29 -8.74
C GLN A 144 -5.94 -2.22 -9.78
N PRO A 145 -7.24 -2.07 -10.12
CA PRO A 145 -7.73 -1.23 -11.22
C PRO A 145 -7.04 0.14 -11.40
N ILE A 146 -6.80 0.92 -10.34
CA ILE A 146 -6.15 2.24 -10.41
C ILE A 146 -4.71 2.20 -10.97
N GLU A 147 -4.02 1.05 -10.91
CA GLU A 147 -2.68 0.88 -11.49
C GLU A 147 -2.67 1.04 -13.02
N ARG A 148 -3.83 0.97 -13.70
CA ARG A 148 -3.93 1.28 -15.13
C ARG A 148 -3.52 2.72 -15.42
N GLU A 149 -3.88 3.63 -14.51
CA GLU A 149 -3.67 5.07 -14.63
C GLU A 149 -2.34 5.48 -13.98
N LEU A 150 -2.10 5.06 -12.73
CA LEU A 150 -0.98 5.59 -11.95
C LEU A 150 0.39 4.97 -12.31
N ARG A 151 0.40 3.75 -12.85
CA ARG A 151 1.62 3.05 -13.30
C ARG A 151 2.75 3.04 -12.26
N ILE A 152 2.43 2.98 -10.97
CA ILE A 152 3.43 3.03 -9.90
C ILE A 152 4.19 1.70 -9.87
N THR A 153 3.47 0.58 -9.99
CA THR A 153 4.08 -0.76 -10.05
C THR A 153 4.98 -0.90 -11.27
N ARG A 154 4.55 -0.39 -12.43
CA ARG A 154 5.39 -0.31 -13.64
C ARG A 154 6.73 0.37 -13.34
N ARG A 155 6.71 1.57 -12.77
CA ARG A 155 7.92 2.36 -12.48
C ARG A 155 8.80 1.70 -11.42
N ILE A 156 8.22 0.98 -10.46
CA ILE A 156 8.96 0.15 -9.52
C ILE A 156 9.69 -0.99 -10.26
N LEU A 157 9.01 -1.66 -11.20
CA LEU A 157 9.63 -2.70 -12.02
C LEU A 157 10.75 -2.16 -12.91
N GLU A 158 10.62 -0.95 -13.45
CA GLU A 158 11.70 -0.29 -14.21
C GLU A 158 12.96 -0.11 -13.36
N VAL A 159 12.80 0.35 -12.11
CA VAL A 159 13.92 0.47 -11.15
C VAL A 159 14.54 -0.90 -10.86
N LEU A 160 13.72 -1.91 -10.56
CA LEU A 160 14.21 -3.26 -10.25
C LEU A 160 14.91 -3.92 -11.45
N HIS A 161 14.36 -3.73 -12.65
CA HIS A 161 14.92 -4.21 -13.90
C HIS A 161 16.29 -3.57 -14.17
N ALA A 162 16.39 -2.24 -14.05
CA ALA A 162 17.64 -1.50 -14.24
C ALA A 162 18.72 -1.88 -13.21
N CYS A 163 18.29 -2.20 -11.98
CA CYS A 163 19.19 -2.66 -10.93
C CYS A 163 19.49 -4.16 -10.98
N ALA A 164 18.97 -4.89 -11.98
CA ALA A 164 19.09 -6.35 -12.05
C ALA A 164 18.73 -7.03 -10.71
N HIS A 165 17.64 -6.55 -10.09
CA HIS A 165 17.24 -6.90 -8.74
C HIS A 165 16.11 -7.94 -8.73
N PRO A 166 16.20 -9.01 -7.93
CA PRO A 166 15.18 -10.05 -7.92
C PRO A 166 13.86 -9.60 -7.30
N VAL A 167 12.74 -10.02 -7.90
CA VAL A 167 11.38 -9.73 -7.45
C VAL A 167 10.45 -10.90 -7.73
N GLY A 168 9.61 -11.25 -6.75
CA GLY A 168 8.45 -12.09 -6.99
C GLY A 168 7.18 -11.26 -6.81
N LEU A 169 6.25 -11.40 -7.75
CA LEU A 169 4.99 -10.68 -7.74
C LEU A 169 3.86 -11.62 -7.34
N ILE A 170 2.85 -11.10 -6.63
CA ILE A 170 1.58 -11.81 -6.43
C ILE A 170 0.41 -10.91 -6.84
N THR A 171 -0.52 -11.44 -7.63
CA THR A 171 -1.69 -10.66 -8.08
C THR A 171 -2.89 -11.53 -8.45
N LYS A 172 -4.08 -10.93 -8.44
CA LYS A 172 -5.33 -11.45 -9.03
C LYS A 172 -5.69 -10.76 -10.35
N SER A 173 -4.88 -9.83 -10.83
CA SER A 173 -5.19 -8.96 -11.96
C SER A 173 -4.51 -9.45 -13.23
N SER A 174 -5.19 -9.29 -14.36
CA SER A 174 -4.58 -9.50 -15.67
C SER A 174 -3.76 -8.31 -16.16
N LEU A 175 -3.78 -7.18 -15.45
CA LEU A 175 -3.02 -5.99 -15.84
C LEU A 175 -1.50 -6.23 -15.84
N ILE A 176 -1.02 -7.24 -15.11
CA ILE A 176 0.38 -7.66 -15.11
C ILE A 176 0.91 -8.01 -16.51
N GLU A 177 0.04 -8.41 -17.45
CA GLU A 177 0.44 -8.69 -18.84
C GLU A 177 1.04 -7.46 -19.54
N ARG A 178 0.65 -6.24 -19.13
CA ARG A 178 1.23 -4.99 -19.63
C ARG A 178 2.74 -4.93 -19.42
N ASP A 179 3.23 -5.55 -18.35
CA ASP A 179 4.61 -5.42 -17.90
C ASP A 179 5.48 -6.63 -18.29
N ILE A 180 4.99 -7.49 -19.21
CA ILE A 180 5.75 -8.62 -19.75
C ILE A 180 7.08 -8.19 -20.38
N ASP A 181 7.12 -7.03 -21.02
CA ASP A 181 8.33 -6.49 -21.63
C ASP A 181 9.45 -6.20 -20.61
N LEU A 182 9.12 -5.97 -19.33
CA LEU A 182 10.09 -5.88 -18.24
C LEU A 182 10.32 -7.24 -17.56
N LEU A 183 9.23 -7.99 -17.34
CA LEU A 183 9.25 -9.23 -16.57
C LEU A 183 9.92 -10.39 -17.31
N ALA A 184 9.72 -10.52 -18.62
CA ALA A 184 10.31 -11.60 -19.41
C ALA A 184 11.86 -11.52 -19.44
N PRO A 185 12.50 -10.37 -19.75
CA PRO A 185 13.96 -10.30 -19.67
C PRO A 185 14.49 -10.43 -18.24
N MET A 186 13.72 -10.05 -17.21
CA MET A 186 14.10 -10.34 -15.83
C MET A 186 14.02 -11.84 -15.53
N ALA A 187 12.99 -12.53 -16.02
CA ALA A 187 12.82 -13.97 -15.87
C ALA A 187 13.93 -14.77 -16.57
N GLU A 188 14.37 -14.35 -17.76
CA GLU A 188 15.54 -14.92 -18.46
C GLU A 188 16.81 -14.86 -17.59
N ARG A 189 16.95 -13.79 -16.79
CA ARG A 189 18.04 -13.62 -15.82
C ARG A 189 17.76 -14.26 -14.46
N GLN A 190 16.70 -15.05 -14.33
CA GLN A 190 16.23 -15.65 -13.07
C GLN A 190 15.95 -14.59 -11.97
N GLN A 191 15.49 -13.40 -12.36
CA GLN A 191 15.23 -12.28 -11.44
C GLN A 191 13.74 -11.99 -11.25
N ALA A 192 12.84 -12.57 -12.05
CA ALA A 192 11.40 -12.39 -11.89
C ALA A 192 10.64 -13.71 -11.90
N MET A 193 9.61 -13.78 -11.05
CA MET A 193 8.57 -14.81 -11.12
C MET A 193 7.23 -14.21 -10.71
N VAL A 194 6.13 -14.79 -11.19
CA VAL A 194 4.77 -14.28 -10.92
C VAL A 194 3.90 -15.36 -10.27
N ALA A 195 3.25 -15.02 -9.16
CA ALA A 195 2.21 -15.82 -8.53
C ALA A 195 0.83 -15.25 -8.89
N ILE A 196 -0.01 -16.04 -9.57
CA ILE A 196 -1.40 -15.66 -9.85
C ILE A 196 -2.32 -16.36 -8.83
N THR A 197 -3.12 -15.58 -8.10
CA THR A 197 -4.11 -16.16 -7.17
C THR A 197 -5.37 -16.58 -7.92
N ILE A 198 -5.72 -17.86 -7.84
CA ILE A 198 -6.97 -18.43 -8.38
C ILE A 198 -7.62 -19.23 -7.25
N THR A 199 -8.76 -18.76 -6.75
CA THR A 199 -9.46 -19.35 -5.59
C THR A 199 -10.52 -20.37 -5.98
N THR A 200 -11.17 -20.15 -7.12
CA THR A 200 -12.29 -20.92 -7.66
C THR A 200 -12.30 -20.76 -9.19
N LEU A 201 -12.90 -21.71 -9.90
CA LEU A 201 -13.24 -21.55 -11.33
C LEU A 201 -14.69 -21.11 -11.54
N ASP A 202 -15.51 -21.05 -10.48
CA ASP A 202 -16.87 -20.56 -10.53
C ASP A 202 -16.89 -19.01 -10.57
N ALA A 203 -17.32 -18.47 -11.72
CA ALA A 203 -17.45 -17.04 -11.94
C ALA A 203 -18.51 -16.37 -11.03
N ALA A 204 -19.56 -17.09 -10.63
CA ALA A 204 -20.58 -16.57 -9.73
C ALA A 204 -20.01 -16.42 -8.31
N LEU A 205 -19.30 -17.44 -7.81
CA LEU A 205 -18.60 -17.39 -6.53
C LEU A 205 -17.52 -16.30 -6.54
N ALA A 206 -16.71 -16.21 -7.60
CA ALA A 206 -15.68 -15.17 -7.72
C ALA A 206 -16.26 -13.75 -7.65
N ARG A 207 -17.43 -13.51 -8.26
CA ARG A 207 -18.10 -12.20 -8.28
C ARG A 207 -18.54 -11.73 -6.89
N ILE A 208 -18.90 -12.63 -5.98
CA ILE A 208 -19.28 -12.27 -4.60
C ILE A 208 -18.09 -12.30 -3.64
N LEU A 209 -17.08 -13.13 -3.91
CA LEU A 209 -15.93 -13.33 -3.01
C LEU A 209 -14.81 -12.29 -3.26
N GLU A 210 -14.60 -11.90 -4.52
CA GLU A 210 -13.54 -11.00 -4.99
C GLU A 210 -14.03 -10.12 -6.17
N PRO A 211 -15.02 -9.24 -5.93
CA PRO A 211 -15.90 -8.65 -6.94
C PRO A 211 -15.21 -7.82 -8.03
N ARG A 212 -14.04 -7.24 -7.75
CA ARG A 212 -13.31 -6.39 -8.70
C ARG A 212 -11.96 -6.97 -9.12
N ALA A 213 -11.66 -8.21 -8.71
CA ALA A 213 -10.55 -8.97 -9.26
C ALA A 213 -10.88 -9.47 -10.68
N ALA A 214 -9.87 -9.92 -11.44
CA ALA A 214 -10.12 -10.50 -12.75
C ALA A 214 -10.87 -11.85 -12.60
N ALA A 215 -11.81 -12.10 -13.52
CA ALA A 215 -12.57 -13.36 -13.55
C ALA A 215 -11.63 -14.59 -13.60
N PRO A 216 -12.03 -15.75 -13.05
CA PRO A 216 -11.21 -16.97 -13.04
C PRO A 216 -10.60 -17.34 -14.40
N GLU A 217 -11.39 -17.36 -15.47
CA GLU A 217 -10.93 -17.70 -16.81
C GLU A 217 -9.93 -16.67 -17.35
N ARG A 218 -10.11 -15.39 -16.99
CA ARG A 218 -9.18 -14.33 -17.36
C ARG A 218 -7.84 -14.51 -16.66
N ARG A 219 -7.83 -14.97 -15.40
CA ARG A 219 -6.61 -15.30 -14.64
C ARG A 219 -5.91 -16.53 -15.21
N LEU A 220 -6.65 -17.58 -15.60
CA LEU A 220 -6.06 -18.73 -16.32
C LEU A 220 -5.43 -18.32 -17.65
N ARG A 221 -6.05 -17.40 -18.38
CA ARG A 221 -5.43 -16.82 -19.59
C ARG A 221 -4.14 -16.08 -19.23
N THR A 222 -4.13 -15.29 -18.17
CA THR A 222 -2.91 -14.61 -17.69
C THR A 222 -1.79 -15.60 -17.38
N VAL A 223 -2.08 -16.73 -16.73
CA VAL A 223 -1.10 -17.80 -16.48
C VAL A 223 -0.49 -18.28 -17.81
N ARG A 224 -1.33 -18.60 -18.82
CA ARG A 224 -0.85 -18.99 -20.15
C ARG A 224 0.01 -17.93 -20.81
N THR A 225 -0.44 -16.67 -20.81
CA THR A 225 0.28 -15.56 -21.44
C THR A 225 1.67 -15.38 -20.82
N LEU A 226 1.76 -15.40 -19.50
CA LEU A 226 3.03 -15.24 -18.78
C LEU A 226 3.97 -16.43 -19.00
N ALA A 227 3.44 -17.65 -18.93
CA ALA A 227 4.22 -18.86 -19.18
C ALA A 227 4.76 -18.92 -20.62
N ALA A 228 3.94 -18.54 -21.60
CA ALA A 228 4.36 -18.46 -23.01
C ALA A 228 5.44 -17.39 -23.24
N ALA A 229 5.47 -16.34 -22.42
CA ALA A 229 6.52 -15.31 -22.43
C ALA A 229 7.80 -15.74 -21.66
N GLY A 230 7.90 -16.99 -21.21
CA GLY A 230 9.06 -17.50 -20.49
C GLY A 230 9.14 -17.07 -19.02
N ILE A 231 8.09 -16.44 -18.48
CA ILE A 231 8.05 -16.00 -17.08
C ILE A 231 7.61 -17.18 -16.20
N PRO A 232 8.39 -17.61 -15.18
CA PRO A 232 7.94 -18.65 -14.27
C PRO A 232 6.68 -18.24 -13.50
N VAL A 233 5.62 -19.04 -13.66
CA VAL A 233 4.34 -18.80 -13.00
C VAL A 233 4.10 -19.80 -11.88
N ALA A 234 3.86 -19.27 -10.68
CA ALA A 234 3.25 -20.01 -9.57
C ALA A 234 1.75 -19.70 -9.51
N VAL A 235 0.97 -20.60 -8.92
CA VAL A 235 -0.42 -20.33 -8.56
C VAL A 235 -0.65 -20.37 -7.06
N SER A 236 -1.50 -19.46 -6.59
CA SER A 236 -1.88 -19.35 -5.19
C SER A 236 -3.35 -19.69 -5.04
N ILE A 237 -3.66 -20.81 -4.38
CA ILE A 237 -5.03 -21.21 -4.05
C ILE A 237 -5.31 -20.73 -2.62
N ALA A 238 -5.60 -19.43 -2.51
CA ALA A 238 -5.69 -18.75 -1.23
C ALA A 238 -6.85 -17.74 -1.22
N PRO A 239 -7.89 -17.95 -0.40
CA PRO A 239 -8.02 -18.99 0.62
C PRO A 239 -8.69 -20.28 0.12
N VAL A 240 -8.32 -21.41 0.73
CA VAL A 240 -9.13 -22.62 0.77
C VAL A 240 -10.16 -22.45 1.89
N ILE A 241 -11.44 -22.36 1.51
CA ILE A 241 -12.59 -22.15 2.39
C ILE A 241 -13.42 -23.45 2.40
N PRO A 242 -13.57 -24.14 3.55
CA PRO A 242 -14.35 -25.37 3.64
C PRO A 242 -15.74 -25.22 3.04
N PHE A 243 -16.18 -26.18 2.23
CA PHE A 243 -17.49 -26.21 1.57
C PHE A 243 -17.79 -25.04 0.62
N VAL A 244 -16.85 -24.13 0.37
CA VAL A 244 -17.03 -22.97 -0.52
C VAL A 244 -16.08 -23.08 -1.71
N THR A 245 -14.77 -22.90 -1.51
CA THR A 245 -13.75 -23.04 -2.58
C THR A 245 -13.04 -24.40 -2.54
N GLU A 246 -13.04 -25.03 -1.37
CA GLU A 246 -12.35 -26.29 -1.11
C GLU A 246 -12.77 -27.47 -2.00
N PRO A 247 -14.05 -27.64 -2.39
CA PRO A 247 -14.44 -28.71 -3.32
C PRO A 247 -13.79 -28.63 -4.70
N GLU A 248 -13.31 -27.45 -5.13
CA GLU A 248 -12.71 -27.24 -6.45
C GLU A 248 -11.18 -27.36 -6.46
N LEU A 249 -10.55 -27.68 -5.32
CA LEU A 249 -9.09 -27.63 -5.14
C LEU A 249 -8.31 -28.31 -6.27
N GLU A 250 -8.61 -29.57 -6.56
CA GLU A 250 -7.93 -30.35 -7.60
C GLU A 250 -8.24 -29.82 -9.00
N ARG A 251 -9.49 -29.44 -9.27
CA ARG A 251 -9.91 -28.90 -10.56
C ARG A 251 -9.20 -27.58 -10.88
N VAL A 252 -9.04 -26.70 -9.88
CA VAL A 252 -8.26 -25.47 -10.00
C VAL A 252 -6.80 -25.81 -10.30
N LEU A 253 -6.19 -26.75 -9.57
CA LEU A 253 -4.80 -27.17 -9.81
C LEU A 253 -4.60 -27.72 -11.23
N GLU A 254 -5.48 -28.59 -11.69
CA GLU A 254 -5.45 -29.18 -13.04
C GLU A 254 -5.54 -28.09 -14.13
N ALA A 255 -6.46 -27.14 -13.96
CA ALA A 255 -6.59 -26.02 -14.89
C ALA A 255 -5.35 -25.10 -14.88
N CYS A 256 -4.75 -24.87 -13.72
CA CYS A 256 -3.54 -24.06 -13.58
C CYS A 256 -2.32 -24.74 -14.21
N ALA A 257 -2.13 -26.05 -13.97
CA ALA A 257 -1.06 -26.82 -14.60
C ALA A 257 -1.21 -26.83 -16.12
N SER A 258 -2.42 -27.06 -16.62
CA SER A 258 -2.74 -27.00 -18.06
C SER A 258 -2.52 -25.62 -18.67
N ALA A 259 -2.57 -24.57 -17.84
CA ALA A 259 -2.27 -23.20 -18.24
C ALA A 259 -0.76 -22.87 -18.26
N GLY A 260 0.12 -23.79 -17.80
CA GLY A 260 1.57 -23.58 -17.77
C GLY A 260 2.14 -23.13 -16.43
N ALA A 261 1.37 -23.22 -15.34
CA ALA A 261 1.92 -23.02 -14.00
C ALA A 261 2.95 -24.12 -13.66
N THR A 262 4.01 -23.75 -12.97
CA THR A 262 5.13 -24.66 -12.61
C THR A 262 5.25 -24.91 -11.10
N SER A 263 4.51 -24.15 -10.30
CA SER A 263 4.44 -24.33 -8.85
C SER A 263 3.07 -23.91 -8.33
N ALA A 264 2.67 -24.50 -7.21
CA ALA A 264 1.43 -24.12 -6.53
C ALA A 264 1.65 -24.05 -5.02
N HIS A 265 0.88 -23.19 -4.36
CA HIS A 265 0.72 -23.19 -2.91
C HIS A 265 -0.73 -22.91 -2.54
N TYR A 266 -1.12 -23.31 -1.33
CA TYR A 266 -2.43 -23.00 -0.79
C TYR A 266 -2.31 -22.38 0.60
N ILE A 267 -3.32 -21.61 0.99
CA ILE A 267 -3.47 -21.06 2.33
C ILE A 267 -4.91 -21.33 2.77
N VAL A 268 -5.11 -21.90 3.96
CA VAL A 268 -6.47 -22.02 4.53
C VAL A 268 -6.99 -20.65 4.93
N LEU A 269 -8.32 -20.47 4.97
CA LEU A 269 -8.92 -19.19 5.37
C LEU A 269 -8.36 -18.67 6.71
N ARG A 270 -8.00 -17.38 6.72
CA ARG A 270 -7.48 -16.65 7.87
C ARG A 270 -8.42 -15.50 8.17
N LEU A 271 -8.86 -15.42 9.43
CA LEU A 271 -9.83 -14.41 9.88
C LEU A 271 -9.25 -13.56 11.02
N PRO A 272 -8.16 -12.82 10.80
CA PRO A 272 -7.61 -11.94 11.83
C PRO A 272 -8.58 -10.80 12.14
N TRP A 273 -8.86 -10.58 13.41
CA TRP A 273 -9.55 -9.39 13.92
C TRP A 273 -10.89 -9.09 13.21
N GLU A 274 -11.05 -7.89 12.62
CA GLU A 274 -12.26 -7.42 11.93
C GLU A 274 -12.62 -8.26 10.70
N VAL A 275 -11.70 -9.07 10.17
CA VAL A 275 -12.00 -9.97 9.06
C VAL A 275 -12.99 -11.07 9.48
N ALA A 276 -12.94 -11.54 10.74
CA ALA A 276 -13.85 -12.58 11.22
C ALA A 276 -15.33 -12.16 11.19
N PRO A 277 -15.74 -11.03 11.82
CA PRO A 277 -17.14 -10.59 11.75
C PRO A 277 -17.55 -10.21 10.31
N LEU A 278 -16.67 -9.59 9.51
CA LEU A 278 -16.97 -9.28 8.10
C LEU A 278 -17.25 -10.55 7.28
N PHE A 279 -16.44 -11.59 7.47
CA PHE A 279 -16.62 -12.85 6.76
C PHE A 279 -17.87 -13.61 7.22
N ARG A 280 -18.23 -13.54 8.51
CA ARG A 280 -19.49 -14.11 9.01
C ARG A 280 -20.71 -13.44 8.37
N GLN A 281 -20.75 -12.11 8.34
CA GLN A 281 -21.82 -11.36 7.66
C GLN A 281 -21.94 -11.74 6.19
N TRP A 282 -20.80 -11.92 5.51
CA TRP A 282 -20.77 -12.36 4.12
C TRP A 282 -21.29 -13.79 3.93
N LEU A 283 -20.91 -14.72 4.81
CA LEU A 283 -21.45 -16.08 4.78
C LEU A 283 -22.95 -16.10 5.03
N GLU A 284 -23.46 -15.31 5.97
CA GLU A 284 -24.89 -15.20 6.25
C GLU A 284 -25.67 -14.64 5.05
N ALA A 285 -25.11 -13.63 4.37
CA ALA A 285 -25.75 -13.02 3.21
C ALA A 285 -25.76 -13.93 1.96
N HIS A 286 -24.68 -14.67 1.71
CA HIS A 286 -24.51 -15.42 0.46
C HIS A 286 -24.70 -16.93 0.59
N PHE A 287 -24.53 -17.47 1.79
CA PHE A 287 -24.50 -18.91 2.08
C PHE A 287 -25.14 -19.27 3.44
N PRO A 288 -26.35 -18.78 3.75
CA PRO A 288 -26.95 -18.93 5.08
C PRO A 288 -27.02 -20.39 5.54
N ASP A 289 -27.42 -21.30 4.65
CA ASP A 289 -27.60 -22.73 4.95
C ASP A 289 -26.31 -23.47 5.35
N ARG A 290 -25.15 -22.90 5.02
CA ARG A 290 -23.83 -23.48 5.34
C ARG A 290 -22.94 -22.59 6.20
N ALA A 291 -23.36 -21.37 6.53
CA ALA A 291 -22.56 -20.39 7.27
C ALA A 291 -21.99 -20.98 8.56
N GLN A 292 -22.85 -21.56 9.41
CA GLN A 292 -22.43 -22.19 10.66
C GLN A 292 -21.45 -23.35 10.44
N ARG A 293 -21.73 -24.20 9.44
CA ARG A 293 -20.90 -25.36 9.12
C ARG A 293 -19.50 -24.96 8.63
N VAL A 294 -19.41 -23.89 7.81
CA VAL A 294 -18.13 -23.32 7.37
C VAL A 294 -17.35 -22.80 8.58
N MET A 295 -17.96 -21.98 9.42
CA MET A 295 -17.31 -21.40 10.59
C MET A 295 -16.84 -22.45 11.60
N ASN A 296 -17.63 -23.50 11.83
CA ASN A 296 -17.23 -24.62 12.69
C ASN A 296 -15.95 -25.30 12.17
N ARG A 297 -15.82 -25.53 10.85
CA ARG A 297 -14.59 -26.12 10.27
C ARG A 297 -13.41 -25.16 10.30
N VAL A 298 -13.64 -23.86 10.11
CA VAL A 298 -12.59 -22.84 10.27
C VAL A 298 -12.07 -22.86 11.71
N GLN A 299 -12.97 -22.88 12.69
CA GLN A 299 -12.61 -22.93 14.11
C GLN A 299 -11.85 -24.22 14.47
N GLU A 300 -12.30 -25.37 13.99
CA GLU A 300 -11.60 -26.65 14.18
C GLU A 300 -10.15 -26.57 13.66
N MET A 301 -9.96 -26.07 12.44
CA MET A 301 -8.62 -25.90 11.85
C MET A 301 -7.72 -24.91 12.62
N HIS A 302 -8.32 -23.99 13.37
CA HIS A 302 -7.63 -22.97 14.17
C HIS A 302 -7.68 -23.27 15.69
N GLY A 303 -8.02 -24.50 16.08
CA GLY A 303 -7.99 -24.95 17.48
C GLY A 303 -9.08 -24.36 18.36
N GLY A 304 -10.30 -24.25 17.83
CA GLY A 304 -11.47 -23.72 18.52
C GLY A 304 -11.63 -22.20 18.42
N LYS A 305 -10.68 -21.48 17.79
CA LYS A 305 -10.72 -20.03 17.59
C LYS A 305 -11.05 -19.72 16.13
N GLU A 306 -11.63 -18.55 15.84
CA GLU A 306 -11.82 -18.12 14.44
C GLU A 306 -10.50 -17.89 13.69
N TYR A 307 -9.41 -17.62 14.42
CA TYR A 307 -8.07 -17.50 13.86
C TYR A 307 -6.97 -17.78 14.90
N ASN A 308 -6.02 -18.65 14.57
CA ASN A 308 -4.77 -18.80 15.30
C ASN A 308 -3.64 -18.07 14.55
N ALA A 309 -2.96 -17.12 15.22
CA ALA A 309 -1.87 -16.35 14.65
C ALA A 309 -0.49 -17.03 14.76
N GLU A 310 -0.40 -18.17 15.44
CA GLU A 310 0.84 -18.93 15.64
C GLU A 310 1.50 -19.33 14.31
N PHE A 311 2.81 -19.13 14.23
CA PHE A 311 3.59 -19.55 13.05
C PHE A 311 3.51 -21.05 12.84
N GLY A 312 3.61 -21.48 11.57
CA GLY A 312 3.41 -22.85 11.14
C GLY A 312 1.94 -23.27 11.06
N GLN A 313 1.07 -22.74 11.94
CA GLN A 313 -0.35 -23.10 11.99
C GLN A 313 -1.23 -22.15 11.19
N ARG A 314 -1.01 -20.83 11.30
CA ARG A 314 -1.92 -19.79 10.80
C ARG A 314 -2.28 -19.88 9.31
N MET A 315 -1.42 -20.44 8.46
CA MET A 315 -1.67 -20.60 7.01
C MET A 315 -2.08 -22.01 6.60
N LYS A 316 -1.83 -23.01 7.45
CA LYS A 316 -1.97 -24.44 7.12
C LYS A 316 -3.15 -25.10 7.83
N GLY A 317 -3.55 -24.57 8.99
CA GLY A 317 -4.49 -25.20 9.92
C GLY A 317 -3.89 -26.44 10.61
N LYS A 318 -4.61 -26.94 11.62
CA LYS A 318 -4.35 -28.19 12.34
C LYS A 318 -5.60 -29.10 12.36
N GLY A 319 -5.44 -30.32 12.84
CA GLY A 319 -6.54 -31.28 12.92
C GLY A 319 -6.79 -32.06 11.63
N LEU A 320 -7.78 -32.95 11.67
CA LEU A 320 -8.04 -33.92 10.60
C LEU A 320 -8.39 -33.26 9.27
N TRP A 321 -9.20 -32.20 9.29
CA TRP A 321 -9.57 -31.48 8.07
C TRP A 321 -8.35 -30.83 7.39
N ALA A 322 -7.50 -30.15 8.16
CA ALA A 322 -6.28 -29.54 7.62
C ALA A 322 -5.29 -30.60 7.08
N ASN A 323 -5.22 -31.77 7.72
CA ASN A 323 -4.40 -32.89 7.24
C ASN A 323 -4.94 -33.46 5.93
N LEU A 324 -6.26 -33.62 5.80
CA LEU A 324 -6.90 -34.04 4.55
C LEU A 324 -6.61 -33.06 3.41
N LEU A 325 -6.76 -31.76 3.66
CA LEU A 325 -6.42 -30.70 2.69
C LEU A 325 -4.97 -30.78 2.25
N ARG A 326 -4.05 -30.95 3.21
CA ARG A 326 -2.62 -31.07 2.93
C ARG A 326 -2.31 -32.27 2.05
N GLN A 327 -2.91 -33.43 2.36
CA GLN A 327 -2.71 -34.65 1.61
C GLN A 327 -3.27 -34.54 0.18
N ARG A 328 -4.49 -34.01 0.04
CA ARG A 328 -5.13 -33.75 -1.25
C ARG A 328 -4.29 -32.82 -2.12
N PHE A 329 -3.93 -31.66 -1.58
CA PHE A 329 -3.09 -30.68 -2.27
C PHE A 329 -1.74 -31.28 -2.67
N ALA A 330 -1.01 -31.90 -1.74
CA ALA A 330 0.33 -32.42 -2.00
C ALA A 330 0.32 -33.55 -3.05
N THR A 331 -0.70 -34.40 -3.02
CA THR A 331 -0.86 -35.49 -4.00
C THR A 331 -1.16 -34.93 -5.39
N ALA A 332 -2.12 -34.00 -5.49
CA ALA A 332 -2.46 -33.36 -6.75
C ALA A 332 -1.30 -32.54 -7.32
N ALA A 333 -0.65 -31.70 -6.50
CA ALA A 333 0.48 -30.88 -6.92
C ALA A 333 1.66 -31.73 -7.42
N ARG A 334 1.99 -32.84 -6.73
CA ARG A 334 3.03 -33.77 -7.19
C ARG A 334 2.67 -34.42 -8.52
N ARG A 335 1.44 -34.94 -8.64
CA ARG A 335 0.94 -35.57 -9.88
C ARG A 335 0.99 -34.62 -11.07
N LEU A 336 0.73 -33.33 -10.84
CA LEU A 336 0.65 -32.29 -11.87
C LEU A 336 1.97 -31.55 -12.12
N GLY A 337 3.06 -31.89 -11.42
CA GLY A 337 4.36 -31.20 -11.57
C GLY A 337 4.39 -29.77 -11.03
N LEU A 338 3.51 -29.43 -10.08
CA LEU A 338 3.38 -28.09 -9.48
C LEU A 338 4.28 -27.92 -8.24
N ASN A 339 5.52 -28.37 -8.32
CA ASN A 339 6.48 -28.41 -7.20
C ASN A 339 7.71 -27.52 -7.40
N GLY A 340 7.66 -26.58 -8.34
CA GLY A 340 8.72 -25.60 -8.57
C GLY A 340 9.00 -24.70 -7.36
N ARG A 341 10.24 -24.20 -7.28
CA ARG A 341 10.75 -23.35 -6.18
C ARG A 341 11.37 -22.05 -6.69
N GLN A 342 10.82 -21.50 -7.78
CA GLN A 342 11.46 -20.43 -8.54
C GLN A 342 11.69 -19.16 -7.70
N PHE A 343 10.78 -18.84 -6.77
CA PHE A 343 10.98 -17.73 -5.84
C PHE A 343 12.28 -17.88 -5.03
N GLU A 344 12.55 -19.08 -4.50
CA GLU A 344 13.73 -19.38 -3.67
C GLU A 344 15.03 -19.44 -4.49
N GLN A 345 14.93 -19.43 -5.81
CA GLN A 345 16.04 -19.53 -6.75
C GLN A 345 16.33 -18.20 -7.44
N LEU A 346 15.57 -17.13 -7.15
CA LEU A 346 15.79 -15.84 -7.79
C LEU A 346 17.21 -15.30 -7.51
N ASP A 347 17.90 -14.92 -8.57
CA ASP A 347 19.29 -14.49 -8.60
C ASP A 347 19.44 -13.02 -8.15
N SER A 348 20.25 -12.81 -7.12
CA SER A 348 20.65 -11.50 -6.61
C SER A 348 22.11 -11.14 -6.90
N SER A 349 22.91 -12.07 -7.46
CA SER A 349 24.35 -11.91 -7.66
C SER A 349 24.69 -10.85 -8.71
N ARG A 350 23.79 -10.64 -9.67
CA ARG A 350 23.92 -9.66 -10.75
C ARG A 350 23.41 -8.27 -10.40
N PHE A 351 23.09 -8.01 -9.13
CA PHE A 351 22.57 -6.72 -8.68
C PHE A 351 23.52 -5.58 -9.05
N ILE A 352 22.95 -4.57 -9.71
CA ILE A 352 23.64 -3.33 -10.07
C ILE A 352 23.09 -2.25 -9.15
N ARG A 353 23.97 -1.71 -8.30
CA ARG A 353 23.64 -0.57 -7.45
C ARG A 353 23.31 0.64 -8.34
N PRO A 354 22.15 1.28 -8.18
CA PRO A 354 21.83 2.46 -8.96
C PRO A 354 22.78 3.59 -8.58
N VAL A 355 23.34 4.26 -9.59
CA VAL A 355 24.06 5.52 -9.38
C VAL A 355 23.01 6.59 -9.28
N ILE A 356 22.69 6.98 -8.05
CA ILE A 356 21.99 8.23 -7.83
C ILE A 356 23.01 9.30 -8.20
N LYS A 357 22.88 9.82 -9.42
CA LYS A 357 23.46 11.12 -9.72
C LYS A 357 22.93 12.02 -8.60
N PRO A 358 23.80 12.63 -7.79
CA PRO A 358 23.36 13.80 -7.06
C PRO A 358 22.67 14.63 -8.12
N SER A 359 21.42 15.06 -7.87
CA SER A 359 20.94 16.19 -8.66
C SER A 359 22.09 17.20 -8.66
N ALA A 360 22.30 17.95 -9.75
CA ALA A 360 23.32 19.00 -9.78
C ALA A 360 23.11 20.09 -8.70
N HIS A 361 22.24 19.83 -7.72
CA HIS A 361 22.02 20.52 -6.48
C HIS A 361 22.35 19.53 -5.37
N GLY A 362 23.57 19.59 -4.84
CA GLY A 362 23.94 18.88 -3.62
C GLY A 362 22.90 19.18 -2.54
N ASP A 363 22.23 18.13 -2.05
CA ASP A 363 21.27 18.13 -0.92
C ASP A 363 20.25 19.30 -0.86
N SER A 364 19.94 19.94 -1.99
CA SER A 364 19.11 21.14 -2.05
C SER A 364 18.41 21.39 -3.40
N SER A 365 18.10 20.34 -4.20
CA SER A 365 17.16 20.51 -5.32
C SER A 365 15.72 20.57 -4.84
N GLN A 366 15.29 21.82 -4.64
CA GLN A 366 14.07 22.38 -5.20
C GLN A 366 13.46 21.51 -6.32
N LEU A 367 12.17 21.22 -6.17
CA LEU A 367 11.33 20.54 -7.15
C LEU A 367 11.27 21.38 -8.43
N SER A 368 11.47 20.76 -9.60
CA SER A 368 11.41 21.45 -10.89
C SER A 368 9.97 21.82 -11.26
N LEU A 369 9.68 23.12 -11.23
CA LEU A 369 8.90 23.95 -12.17
C LEU A 369 7.53 23.51 -12.72
N PHE A 370 6.97 22.38 -12.26
CA PHE A 370 5.53 22.06 -12.35
C PHE A 370 4.89 21.87 -10.96
N ASP A 371 5.65 22.08 -9.89
CA ASP A 371 5.18 22.30 -8.52
C ASP A 371 5.04 23.82 -8.30
N GLN A 372 3.89 24.38 -8.67
CA GLN A 372 3.57 25.77 -8.32
C GLN A 372 2.95 25.79 -6.91
N ASP A 373 3.53 26.63 -6.04
CA ASP A 373 2.99 27.15 -4.77
C ASP A 373 3.58 26.75 -3.41
N PHE A 374 4.84 26.30 -3.29
CA PHE A 374 5.48 26.21 -1.96
C PHE A 374 6.95 26.62 -1.91
N ASN A 375 7.21 27.92 -1.80
CA ASN A 375 8.54 28.41 -1.46
C ASN A 375 8.77 28.28 0.06
N MET A 376 9.66 27.35 0.47
CA MET A 376 9.80 26.97 1.89
C MET A 376 10.81 27.81 2.69
N VAL A 377 11.68 28.63 2.10
CA VAL A 377 12.71 29.39 2.86
C VAL A 377 12.43 30.89 2.79
N ILE A 378 12.35 31.54 3.95
CA ILE A 378 12.08 32.97 4.10
C ILE A 378 13.15 33.65 4.96
N ILE A 379 13.52 34.87 4.58
CA ILE A 379 14.35 35.78 5.36
C ILE A 379 13.43 36.74 6.13
N ARG A 380 13.38 36.57 7.45
CA ARG A 380 12.45 37.31 8.33
C ARG A 380 13.09 37.74 9.64
N LEU A 381 12.38 38.62 10.35
CA LEU A 381 12.78 39.09 11.68
C LEU A 381 12.37 38.08 12.76
N ALA A 382 13.36 37.56 13.48
CA ALA A 382 13.20 36.81 14.72
C ALA A 382 13.41 37.76 15.91
N ARG A 383 12.37 37.91 16.75
CA ARG A 383 12.39 38.83 17.89
C ARG A 383 13.22 38.24 19.03
N GLY A 384 14.08 39.06 19.61
CA GLY A 384 14.73 38.85 20.90
C GLY A 384 14.54 40.05 21.83
N GLY A 385 15.02 39.94 23.06
CA GLY A 385 14.98 41.00 24.06
C GLY A 385 13.73 41.00 24.94
N ALA A 386 13.70 41.93 25.90
CA ALA A 386 12.66 42.03 26.93
C ALA A 386 11.44 42.85 26.47
N LYS A 387 10.36 42.78 27.27
CA LYS A 387 9.16 43.63 27.07
C LYS A 387 9.58 45.11 27.05
N LYS A 388 9.13 45.88 26.06
CA LYS A 388 9.51 47.29 25.78
C LYS A 388 10.96 47.55 25.33
N ARG A 389 11.79 46.53 25.15
CA ARG A 389 13.16 46.63 24.58
C ARG A 389 13.43 45.53 23.55
N PRO A 390 12.71 45.48 22.40
CA PRO A 390 12.91 44.45 21.40
C PRO A 390 14.15 44.72 20.55
N PHE A 391 14.90 43.66 20.25
CA PHE A 391 15.81 43.62 19.12
C PHE A 391 15.37 42.50 18.17
N TYR A 392 15.83 42.54 16.92
CA TYR A 392 15.46 41.57 15.91
C TYR A 392 16.71 41.02 15.23
N ASN A 393 16.82 39.70 15.20
CA ASN A 393 17.78 39.03 14.31
C ASN A 393 17.13 38.89 12.92
N ILE A 394 17.88 39.15 11.87
CA ILE A 394 17.48 38.86 10.49
C ILE A 394 17.95 37.43 10.21
N VAL A 395 17.00 36.50 10.13
CA VAL A 395 17.28 35.06 10.05
C VAL A 395 16.70 34.46 8.78
N VAL A 396 17.42 33.50 8.24
CA VAL A 396 17.00 32.60 7.16
C VAL A 396 16.39 31.38 7.83
N THR A 397 15.14 31.07 7.54
CA THR A 397 14.45 29.93 8.17
C THR A 397 13.38 29.38 7.25
N ASP A 398 12.95 28.15 7.54
CA ASP A 398 11.79 27.57 6.88
C ASP A 398 10.54 28.40 7.24
N SER A 399 9.71 28.75 6.26
CA SER A 399 8.51 29.57 6.45
C SER A 399 7.53 28.94 7.44
N ARG A 400 7.53 27.60 7.55
CA ARG A 400 6.68 26.82 8.47
C ARG A 400 7.17 26.84 9.92
N ASN A 401 8.42 27.23 10.18
CA ASN A 401 8.91 27.35 11.55
C ASN A 401 8.20 28.48 12.29
N ARG A 402 8.03 28.34 13.60
CA ARG A 402 7.60 29.44 14.48
C ARG A 402 8.59 30.61 14.38
N ARG A 403 8.11 31.84 14.57
CA ARG A 403 8.90 33.07 14.36
C ARG A 403 10.11 33.20 15.29
N ASP A 404 10.04 32.56 16.45
CA ASP A 404 11.05 32.43 17.50
C ASP A 404 11.76 31.04 17.50
N GLY A 405 11.46 30.19 16.50
CA GLY A 405 11.98 28.84 16.40
C GLY A 405 13.38 28.76 15.79
N ARG A 406 13.82 27.52 15.53
CA ARG A 406 15.12 27.23 14.91
C ARG A 406 15.23 27.91 13.55
N PHE A 407 16.39 28.48 13.28
CA PHE A 407 16.72 29.11 12.00
C PHE A 407 17.97 28.45 11.41
N ILE A 408 18.10 28.54 10.08
CA ILE A 408 19.21 27.97 9.32
C ILE A 408 20.46 28.83 9.55
N GLU A 409 20.30 30.15 9.37
CA GLU A 409 21.39 31.11 9.52
C GLU A 409 20.88 32.47 10.00
N ARG A 410 21.70 33.18 10.78
CA ARG A 410 21.50 34.59 11.11
C ARG A 410 22.41 35.44 10.23
N ILE A 411 21.80 36.24 9.36
CA ILE A 411 22.51 37.06 8.36
C ILE A 411 22.58 38.55 8.73
N GLY A 412 21.88 38.94 9.80
CA GLY A 412 21.90 40.32 10.26
C GLY A 412 21.17 40.55 11.58
N PHE A 413 21.12 41.81 11.96
CA PHE A 413 20.57 42.31 13.20
C PHE A 413 19.95 43.69 12.99
N TYR A 414 18.85 43.96 13.68
CA TYR A 414 18.14 45.22 13.65
C TYR A 414 17.61 45.57 15.04
N ASN A 415 17.97 46.75 15.55
CA ASN A 415 17.46 47.29 16.81
C ASN A 415 16.82 48.66 16.58
N PRO A 416 15.47 48.76 16.59
CA PRO A 416 14.78 50.02 16.34
C PRO A 416 14.92 51.06 17.46
N LEU A 417 15.37 50.67 18.66
CA LEU A 417 15.48 51.57 19.82
C LEU A 417 16.92 52.02 20.12
N GLN A 418 17.89 51.65 19.27
CA GLN A 418 19.28 52.04 19.44
C GLN A 418 19.46 53.53 19.08
N THR A 419 19.83 54.36 20.05
CA THR A 419 20.10 55.80 19.86
C THR A 419 21.58 56.15 19.73
N LYS A 420 22.50 55.25 20.10
CA LYS A 420 23.96 55.41 19.93
C LYS A 420 24.57 54.09 19.43
N GLY A 421 25.19 54.07 18.26
CA GLY A 421 25.81 52.88 17.65
C GLY A 421 25.04 52.28 16.45
N GLU A 422 25.50 51.13 15.94
CA GLU A 422 24.96 50.48 14.73
C GLU A 422 23.55 49.89 14.99
N SER A 423 22.52 50.52 14.43
CA SER A 423 21.11 50.11 14.60
C SER A 423 20.68 48.99 13.65
N LEU A 424 21.42 48.79 12.56
CA LEU A 424 21.15 47.80 11.52
C LEU A 424 22.48 47.26 10.98
N ARG A 425 22.64 45.94 11.01
CA ARG A 425 23.77 45.23 10.40
C ARG A 425 23.23 44.11 9.53
N LEU A 426 23.56 44.11 8.25
CA LEU A 426 23.11 43.06 7.31
C LEU A 426 24.26 42.67 6.39
N SER A 427 24.61 41.38 6.37
CA SER A 427 25.61 40.88 5.43
C SER A 427 25.02 40.84 4.03
N GLN A 428 25.48 41.74 3.15
CA GLN A 428 25.02 41.81 1.76
C GLN A 428 25.43 40.55 0.97
N GLU A 429 26.60 39.99 1.24
CA GLU A 429 27.08 38.76 0.63
C GLU A 429 26.16 37.57 0.97
N ARG A 430 25.82 37.39 2.26
CA ARG A 430 24.92 36.32 2.68
C ARG A 430 23.49 36.55 2.23
N LEU A 431 23.02 37.81 2.23
CA LEU A 431 21.72 38.18 1.68
C LEU A 431 21.62 37.78 0.20
N ALA A 432 22.61 38.15 -0.62
CA ALA A 432 22.67 37.82 -2.03
C ALA A 432 22.75 36.30 -2.27
N TYR A 433 23.55 35.58 -1.48
CA TYR A 433 23.61 34.12 -1.51
C TYR A 433 22.24 33.48 -1.26
N TRP A 434 21.53 33.91 -0.21
CA TRP A 434 20.24 33.33 0.13
C TRP A 434 19.12 33.70 -0.83
N GLN A 435 19.14 34.91 -1.39
CA GLN A 435 18.24 35.28 -2.48
C GLN A 435 18.53 34.49 -3.76
N GLY A 436 19.81 34.28 -4.08
CA GLY A 436 20.25 33.45 -5.21
C GLY A 436 19.88 31.97 -5.09
N THR A 437 19.75 31.46 -3.86
CA THR A 437 19.24 30.10 -3.56
C THR A 437 17.72 30.04 -3.40
N GLY A 438 16.99 31.13 -3.71
CA GLY A 438 15.52 31.16 -3.78
C GLY A 438 14.79 31.62 -2.53
N ALA A 439 15.49 32.07 -1.48
CA ALA A 439 14.85 32.59 -0.26
C ALA A 439 14.18 33.95 -0.51
N GLN A 440 12.93 34.08 -0.06
CA GLN A 440 12.19 35.35 -0.17
C GLN A 440 12.37 36.23 1.06
N LEU A 441 12.45 37.54 0.83
CA LEU A 441 12.45 38.54 1.91
C LEU A 441 11.03 38.77 2.40
N SER A 442 10.82 38.72 3.71
CA SER A 442 9.61 39.33 4.28
C SER A 442 9.58 40.84 4.01
N ALA A 443 8.39 41.43 3.88
CA ALA A 443 8.23 42.86 3.58
C ALA A 443 8.97 43.81 4.55
N ALA A 444 9.17 43.39 5.80
CA ALA A 444 9.97 44.14 6.77
C ALA A 444 11.47 44.08 6.46
N VAL A 445 12.01 42.91 6.12
CA VAL A 445 13.43 42.75 5.79
C VAL A 445 13.75 43.36 4.44
N ALA A 446 12.84 43.33 3.46
CA ALA A 446 13.03 44.02 2.18
C ALA A 446 13.26 45.53 2.37
N ARG A 447 12.49 46.19 3.26
CA ARG A 447 12.70 47.61 3.60
C ARG A 447 14.05 47.85 4.28
N LEU A 448 14.44 46.98 5.21
CA LEU A 448 15.74 47.08 5.90
C LEU A 448 16.93 46.82 4.95
N ALA A 449 16.79 45.94 3.97
CA ALA A 449 17.84 45.69 2.98
C ALA A 449 18.12 46.95 2.14
N VAL A 450 17.07 47.67 1.73
CA VAL A 450 17.20 48.98 1.05
C VAL A 450 17.87 50.00 1.96
N GLN A 451 17.51 50.04 3.24
CA GLN A 451 18.12 50.95 4.22
C GLN A 451 19.61 50.64 4.44
N ALA A 452 19.98 49.37 4.57
CA ALA A 452 21.37 48.93 4.72
C ALA A 452 22.20 49.22 3.46
N ALA A 453 21.64 49.06 2.27
CA ALA A 453 22.32 49.39 1.01
C ALA A 453 22.66 50.89 0.92
N LYS A 454 21.79 51.77 1.42
CA LYS A 454 22.05 53.22 1.47
C LYS A 454 23.14 53.62 2.48
N GLN A 455 23.35 52.84 3.54
CA GLN A 455 24.40 53.09 4.55
C GLN A 455 25.80 52.65 4.10
N VAL A 456 25.91 51.85 3.03
CA VAL A 456 27.20 51.42 2.46
C VAL A 456 27.69 52.38 1.37
N VAL A 457 26.79 53.20 0.82
CA VAL A 457 27.05 54.14 -0.30
C VAL A 457 27.24 55.59 0.19
N ALA A 458 26.93 55.86 1.46
CA ALA A 458 27.20 57.13 2.15
C ALA A 458 28.39 56.95 3.10
#